data_AF-A0A368VKS1-F1
#
_entry.id   AF-A0A368VKS1-F1
#
_cell.length_a   1.000
_cell.length_b   1.000
_cell.length_c   1.000
_cell.angle_alpha   90.00
_cell.angle_beta   90.00
_cell.angle_gamma   90.00
#
_symmetry.space_group_name_H-M   'P 1'
#
loop_
_entity.id
_entity.type
_entity.pdbx_description
1 polymer ?
#
loop_
_entity_poly.entity_id
_entity_poly.type
_entity_poly.pdbx_seq_one_letter_code
_entity_poly.pdbx_strand_id
1 'polypeptide(L)'
;MRADGIEGVPGNAVVVGAGVVGLSTAWFLQEHGVEVTVLDRADVAAGASWGNAGYLSPGLSVPLPEPGVLRYGLRSLLDRNAPLYVPATVNPGLWSFLATFARHCTTRAWERSMRSFVPMNSECLEAFDMLEAGGVRATSTRAPITAAFEKAEQLPALRHEFDLIRRAGQELDVTEMTPAQAGVPQLSSQIEAVLRLENQRYVDPGEFVRALAASVTERGGEIRTGFTAEGIDRSAGRVIVRSSTGERVSAEAAVVSAGAWLSRLAKPLGVRTRVQAGRGYSFTVPTEHPVPGPIYLPAVRVACTPYQGGLRVAGTMEFRSADAALDRDRIEAIVRSARPLLDGVSWQDRHDEWVGPRPVTPDGLPLIGASNTPGVFIAGGHGMWGLTLGPLTGHLLAEQIGSGKPPAALRPFDPLR
;
A
#
# COMPACT_ATOMS: atom_id res chain seq x y z
N MET A 1 21.27 -32.05 5.28
CA MET A 1 22.61 -31.43 5.23
C MET A 1 22.37 -29.94 5.32
N ARG A 2 22.56 -29.33 6.51
CA ARG A 2 22.38 -27.88 6.67
C ARG A 2 23.46 -27.23 5.81
N ALA A 3 23.07 -26.33 4.90
CA ALA A 3 24.04 -25.48 4.24
C ALA A 3 24.69 -24.63 5.34
N ASP A 4 26.01 -24.77 5.49
CA ASP A 4 26.78 -23.96 6.43
C ASP A 4 26.43 -22.48 6.18
N GLY A 5 26.00 -21.81 7.25
CA GLY A 5 25.45 -20.46 7.19
C GLY A 5 26.41 -19.51 6.50
N ILE A 6 25.90 -18.79 5.50
CA ILE A 6 26.61 -17.67 4.88
C ILE A 6 26.95 -16.68 6.01
N GLU A 7 28.24 -16.42 6.25
CA GLU A 7 28.70 -15.52 7.30
C GLU A 7 27.93 -14.18 7.24
N GLY A 8 27.17 -13.85 8.29
CA GLY A 8 26.42 -12.60 8.42
C GLY A 8 24.90 -12.69 8.19
N VAL A 9 24.38 -13.79 7.64
CA VAL A 9 22.92 -14.01 7.51
C VAL A 9 22.36 -14.51 8.86
N PRO A 10 21.27 -13.92 9.39
CA PRO A 10 20.67 -14.40 10.63
C PRO A 10 20.06 -15.81 10.44
N GLY A 11 20.25 -16.71 11.41
CA GLY A 11 19.64 -18.04 11.39
C GLY A 11 18.12 -18.00 11.55
N ASN A 12 17.59 -17.00 12.25
CA ASN A 12 16.15 -16.75 12.35
C ASN A 12 15.77 -15.27 12.48
N ALA A 13 14.56 -14.95 12.02
CA ALA A 13 13.99 -13.61 12.05
C ALA A 13 12.54 -13.61 12.51
N VAL A 14 12.16 -12.55 13.23
CA VAL A 14 10.77 -12.28 13.60
C VAL A 14 10.21 -11.10 12.79
N VAL A 15 9.08 -11.28 12.13
CA VAL A 15 8.42 -10.22 11.35
C VAL A 15 7.15 -9.78 12.07
N VAL A 16 7.04 -8.50 12.42
CA VAL A 16 5.87 -7.92 13.08
C VAL A 16 4.94 -7.31 12.04
N GLY A 17 3.81 -7.97 11.79
CA GLY A 17 2.76 -7.59 10.84
C GLY A 17 2.59 -8.62 9.73
N ALA A 18 1.41 -9.25 9.64
CA ALA A 18 1.03 -10.22 8.59
C ALA A 18 0.26 -9.55 7.44
N GLY A 19 0.64 -8.31 7.10
CA GLY A 19 0.22 -7.66 5.86
C GLY A 19 1.13 -8.05 4.69
N VAL A 20 0.81 -7.57 3.49
CA VAL A 20 1.58 -7.87 2.26
C VAL A 20 3.09 -7.59 2.41
N VAL A 21 3.47 -6.47 3.04
CA VAL A 21 4.87 -6.08 3.21
C VAL A 21 5.60 -7.10 4.09
N GLY A 22 5.07 -7.38 5.29
CA GLY A 22 5.70 -8.29 6.23
C GLY A 22 5.75 -9.73 5.72
N LEU A 23 4.67 -10.22 5.12
CA LEU A 23 4.64 -11.56 4.54
C LEU A 23 5.56 -11.69 3.32
N SER A 24 5.70 -10.64 2.50
CA SER A 24 6.67 -10.65 1.40
C SER A 24 8.09 -10.70 1.96
N THR A 25 8.41 -9.90 2.98
CA THR A 25 9.73 -9.96 3.64
C THR A 25 9.99 -11.34 4.24
N ALA A 26 9.02 -11.93 4.93
CA ALA A 26 9.15 -13.27 5.51
C ALA A 26 9.45 -14.32 4.42
N TRP A 27 8.72 -14.27 3.31
CA TRP A 27 8.90 -15.18 2.20
C TRP A 27 10.29 -15.05 1.57
N PHE A 28 10.75 -13.83 1.28
CA PHE A 28 12.09 -13.61 0.71
C PHE A 28 13.22 -13.90 1.71
N LEU A 29 12.99 -13.77 3.01
CA LEU A 29 13.95 -14.24 4.02
C LEU A 29 14.11 -15.76 4.00
N GLN A 30 13.03 -16.52 3.75
CA GLN A 30 13.12 -17.98 3.60
C GLN A 30 13.92 -18.38 2.36
N GLU A 31 13.91 -17.59 1.28
CA GLU A 31 14.81 -17.79 0.12
C GLU A 31 16.29 -17.66 0.49
N HIS A 32 16.60 -16.89 1.55
CA HIS A 32 17.94 -16.78 2.11
C HIS A 32 18.24 -17.81 3.20
N GLY A 33 17.37 -18.82 3.38
CA GLY A 33 17.53 -19.88 4.38
C GLY A 33 17.25 -19.45 5.82
N VAL A 34 16.60 -18.30 6.03
CA VAL A 34 16.26 -17.78 7.36
C VAL A 34 14.97 -18.43 7.86
N GLU A 35 14.98 -18.96 9.09
CA GLU A 35 13.75 -19.42 9.76
C GLU A 35 12.92 -18.20 10.20
N VAL A 36 11.63 -18.16 9.86
CA VAL A 36 10.78 -16.98 10.08
C VAL A 36 9.58 -17.26 10.98
N THR A 37 9.36 -16.35 11.93
CA THR A 37 8.11 -16.25 12.69
C THR A 37 7.45 -14.91 12.40
N VAL A 38 6.23 -14.92 11.87
CA VAL A 38 5.41 -13.74 11.62
C VAL A 38 4.43 -13.55 12.77
N LEU A 39 4.38 -12.36 13.35
CA LEU A 39 3.50 -11.99 14.46
C LEU A 39 2.49 -10.96 14.01
N ASP A 40 1.20 -11.22 14.19
CA ASP A 40 0.14 -10.25 13.93
C ASP A 40 -0.83 -10.14 15.12
N ARG A 41 -1.36 -8.94 15.33
CA ARG A 41 -2.31 -8.66 16.42
C ARG A 41 -3.69 -9.27 16.17
N ALA A 42 -4.10 -9.41 14.91
CA ALA A 42 -5.45 -9.79 14.53
C ALA A 42 -5.42 -11.07 13.71
N ASP A 43 -5.11 -10.97 12.42
CA ASP A 43 -5.05 -12.10 11.50
C ASP A 43 -4.26 -11.70 10.23
N VAL A 44 -3.93 -12.69 9.40
CA VAL A 44 -3.37 -12.48 8.06
C VAL A 44 -4.25 -11.52 7.26
N ALA A 45 -3.60 -10.55 6.61
CA ALA A 45 -4.24 -9.52 5.79
C ALA A 45 -5.24 -8.58 6.51
N ALA A 46 -5.48 -8.71 7.82
CA ALA A 46 -6.56 -8.02 8.55
C ALA A 46 -6.46 -6.48 8.63
N GLY A 47 -5.39 -5.90 8.08
CA GLY A 47 -5.19 -4.45 7.98
C GLY A 47 -5.46 -3.88 6.60
N ALA A 48 -4.69 -2.86 6.22
CA ALA A 48 -4.83 -2.17 4.95
C ALA A 48 -4.61 -3.05 3.70
N SER A 49 -3.99 -4.22 3.87
CA SER A 49 -3.76 -5.16 2.79
C SER A 49 -5.05 -5.77 2.25
N TRP A 50 -5.99 -6.21 3.10
CA TRP A 50 -7.27 -6.79 2.65
C TRP A 50 -8.16 -5.75 1.98
N GLY A 51 -8.29 -4.57 2.57
CA GLY A 51 -9.21 -3.53 2.07
C GLY A 51 -8.65 -2.67 0.93
N ASN A 52 -7.49 -3.01 0.38
CA ASN A 52 -6.90 -2.33 -0.76
C ASN A 52 -7.79 -2.47 -2.01
N ALA A 53 -7.62 -1.59 -2.99
CA ALA A 53 -8.33 -1.69 -4.27
C ALA A 53 -7.85 -2.87 -5.12
N GLY A 54 -6.62 -3.37 -4.93
CA GLY A 54 -6.05 -4.44 -5.76
C GLY A 54 -5.27 -3.97 -6.98
N TYR A 55 -5.04 -2.66 -7.13
CA TYR A 55 -4.20 -2.14 -8.21
C TYR A 55 -2.75 -2.55 -7.99
N LEU A 56 -2.15 -3.17 -9.00
CA LEU A 56 -0.70 -3.33 -9.13
C LEU A 56 -0.25 -2.41 -10.26
N SER A 57 -0.15 -1.13 -9.91
CA SER A 57 0.03 -0.05 -10.88
C SER A 57 1.29 0.74 -10.63
N PRO A 58 2.43 0.36 -11.23
CA PRO A 58 3.63 1.19 -11.19
C PRO A 58 3.36 2.57 -11.77
N GLY A 59 2.55 2.64 -12.83
CA GLY A 59 2.22 3.89 -13.53
C GLY A 59 1.50 4.95 -12.69
N LEU A 60 0.84 4.52 -11.61
CA LEU A 60 0.13 5.40 -10.68
C LEU A 60 0.78 5.44 -9.29
N SER A 61 1.87 4.69 -9.07
CA SER A 61 2.58 4.66 -7.78
C SER A 61 3.44 5.91 -7.60
N VAL A 62 2.81 6.98 -7.13
CA VAL A 62 3.40 8.33 -7.02
C VAL A 62 3.40 8.86 -5.58
N PRO A 63 4.27 9.83 -5.23
CA PRO A 63 4.22 10.47 -3.93
C PRO A 63 2.87 11.16 -3.69
N LEU A 64 2.27 10.89 -2.54
CA LEU A 64 1.00 11.51 -2.13
C LEU A 64 1.09 13.03 -1.88
N PRO A 65 2.18 13.59 -1.30
CA PRO A 65 2.30 15.03 -1.11
C PRO A 65 2.56 15.75 -2.43
N GLU A 66 1.49 16.14 -3.11
CA GLU A 66 1.54 16.94 -4.34
C GLU A 66 0.90 18.32 -4.14
N PRO A 67 1.30 19.35 -4.93
CA PRO A 67 0.71 20.68 -4.85
C PRO A 67 -0.83 20.69 -5.01
N GLY A 68 -1.36 19.81 -5.85
CA GLY A 68 -2.79 19.66 -6.10
C GLY A 68 -3.58 19.23 -4.85
N VAL A 69 -3.04 18.27 -4.09
CA VAL A 69 -3.62 17.76 -2.84
C VAL A 69 -3.74 18.86 -1.78
N LEU A 70 -2.78 19.77 -1.66
CA LEU A 70 -2.88 20.86 -0.69
C LEU A 70 -4.03 21.82 -1.04
N ARG A 71 -4.11 22.25 -2.30
CA ARG A 71 -5.18 23.14 -2.79
C ARG A 71 -6.55 22.48 -2.62
N TYR A 72 -6.63 21.20 -2.96
CA TYR A 72 -7.83 20.38 -2.80
C TYR A 72 -8.22 20.20 -1.33
N GLY A 73 -7.25 19.86 -0.48
CA GLY A 73 -7.44 19.65 0.96
C GLY A 73 -7.99 20.88 1.65
N LEU A 74 -7.42 22.06 1.38
CA LEU A 74 -7.91 23.33 1.93
C LEU A 74 -9.37 23.64 1.53
N ARG A 75 -9.76 23.35 0.29
CA ARG A 75 -11.15 23.50 -0.18
C ARG A 75 -12.09 22.47 0.47
N SER A 76 -11.59 21.26 0.69
CA SER A 76 -12.34 20.13 1.24
C SER A 76 -12.60 20.23 2.75
N LEU A 77 -11.89 21.11 3.48
CA LEU A 77 -12.06 21.27 4.94
C LEU A 77 -13.49 21.64 5.35
N LEU A 78 -14.26 22.28 4.46
CA LEU A 78 -15.64 22.72 4.72
C LEU A 78 -16.70 21.72 4.24
N ASP A 79 -16.32 20.73 3.44
CA ASP A 79 -17.24 19.74 2.89
C ASP A 79 -17.01 18.37 3.52
N ARG A 80 -17.97 17.93 4.33
CA ARG A 80 -17.91 16.61 4.96
C ARG A 80 -18.00 15.47 3.94
N ASN A 81 -18.56 15.69 2.76
CA ASN A 81 -18.68 14.66 1.72
C ASN A 81 -17.47 14.63 0.78
N ALA A 82 -16.49 15.53 0.95
CA ALA A 82 -15.33 15.57 0.10
C ALA A 82 -14.50 14.27 0.21
N PRO A 83 -13.89 13.80 -0.90
CA PRO A 83 -12.96 12.66 -0.90
C PRO A 83 -11.79 12.72 0.08
N LEU A 84 -11.41 13.90 0.60
CA LEU A 84 -10.40 14.03 1.66
C LEU A 84 -11.01 14.74 2.86
N TYR A 85 -11.00 14.09 4.02
CA TYR A 85 -11.47 14.67 5.27
C TYR A 85 -10.36 14.82 6.31
N VAL A 86 -10.24 16.03 6.86
CA VAL A 86 -9.37 16.33 7.99
C VAL A 86 -10.25 16.71 9.17
N PRO A 87 -10.25 15.94 10.28
CA PRO A 87 -11.11 16.26 11.40
C PRO A 87 -10.59 17.50 12.13
N ALA A 88 -11.51 18.38 12.56
CA ALA A 88 -11.21 19.56 13.37
C ALA A 88 -10.88 19.16 14.81
N THR A 89 -9.70 18.57 15.02
CA THR A 89 -9.22 18.12 16.34
C THR A 89 -8.10 19.00 16.84
N VAL A 90 -7.92 19.07 18.16
CA VAL A 90 -6.77 19.77 18.80
C VAL A 90 -5.52 18.90 18.90
N ASN A 91 -5.40 17.81 18.11
CA ASN A 91 -4.28 16.88 18.20
C ASN A 91 -2.99 17.50 17.65
N PRO A 92 -2.01 17.88 18.49
CA PRO A 92 -0.80 18.57 18.03
C PRO A 92 0.03 17.71 17.08
N GLY A 93 -0.05 16.40 17.28
CA GLY A 93 0.65 15.42 16.46
C GLY A 93 0.10 15.32 15.04
N LEU A 94 -1.22 15.43 14.85
CA LEU A 94 -1.84 15.51 13.52
C LEU A 94 -1.44 16.81 12.83
N TRP A 95 -1.50 17.94 13.53
CA TRP A 95 -1.14 19.24 12.95
C TRP A 95 0.35 19.33 12.58
N SER A 96 1.25 18.78 13.41
CA SER A 96 2.66 18.66 13.07
C SER A 96 2.86 17.81 11.81
N PHE A 97 2.15 16.68 11.69
CA PHE A 97 2.17 15.87 10.47
C PHE A 97 1.69 16.66 9.25
N LEU A 98 0.53 17.33 9.35
CA LEU A 98 -0.05 18.11 8.25
C LEU A 98 0.84 19.27 7.83
N ALA A 99 1.50 19.95 8.77
CA ALA A 99 2.46 21.01 8.47
C ALA A 99 3.67 20.47 7.70
N THR A 100 4.25 19.36 8.13
CA THR A 100 5.35 18.71 7.39
C THR A 100 4.90 18.17 6.04
N PHE A 101 3.70 17.60 5.94
CA PHE A 101 3.10 17.15 4.69
C PHE A 101 2.93 18.31 3.70
N ALA A 102 2.38 19.44 4.15
CA ALA A 102 2.21 20.64 3.34
C ALA A 102 3.55 21.19 2.82
N ARG A 103 4.63 21.11 3.62
CA ARG A 103 5.99 21.49 3.19
C ARG A 103 6.52 20.62 2.04
N HIS A 104 6.04 19.39 1.91
CA HIS A 104 6.40 18.48 0.81
C HIS A 104 5.48 18.61 -0.41
N CYS A 105 4.37 19.35 -0.32
CA CYS A 105 3.45 19.60 -1.42
C CYS A 105 3.96 20.69 -2.39
N THR A 106 5.23 20.59 -2.83
CA THR A 106 5.83 21.47 -3.84
C THR A 106 6.27 20.63 -5.04
N THR A 107 6.21 21.18 -6.26
CA THR A 107 6.60 20.44 -7.48
C THR A 107 8.02 19.90 -7.37
N ARG A 108 8.97 20.68 -6.84
CA ARG A 108 10.37 20.25 -6.66
C ARG A 108 10.50 19.09 -5.67
N ALA A 109 9.80 19.15 -4.53
CA ALA A 109 9.83 18.06 -3.55
C ALA A 109 9.17 16.80 -4.11
N TRP A 110 8.03 16.95 -4.79
CA TRP A 110 7.33 15.86 -5.45
C TRP A 110 8.20 15.20 -6.53
N GLU A 111 8.83 15.95 -7.43
CA GLU A 111 9.72 15.41 -8.47
C GLU A 111 10.90 14.64 -7.88
N ARG A 112 11.48 15.15 -6.78
CA ARG A 112 12.56 14.45 -6.06
C ARG A 112 12.08 13.13 -5.46
N SER A 113 10.92 13.13 -4.82
CA SER A 113 10.31 11.90 -4.29
C SER A 113 9.94 10.93 -5.43
N MET A 114 9.40 11.43 -6.53
CA MET A 114 9.03 10.62 -7.70
C MET A 114 10.25 9.92 -8.32
N ARG A 115 11.38 10.63 -8.47
CA ARG A 115 12.65 10.03 -8.92
C ARG A 115 13.12 8.87 -8.04
N SER A 116 12.77 8.90 -6.75
CA SER A 116 13.08 7.80 -5.83
C SER A 116 12.17 6.58 -6.05
N PHE A 117 10.93 6.80 -6.51
CA PHE A 117 10.01 5.72 -6.88
C PHE A 117 10.33 5.07 -8.21
N VAL A 118 10.96 5.77 -9.17
CA VAL A 118 11.17 5.23 -10.53
C VAL A 118 11.83 3.84 -10.53
N PRO A 119 12.97 3.61 -9.83
CA PRO A 119 13.57 2.27 -9.79
C PRO A 119 12.67 1.22 -9.13
N MET A 120 11.94 1.61 -8.08
CA MET A 120 11.00 0.72 -7.40
C MET A 120 9.83 0.35 -8.32
N ASN A 121 9.33 1.30 -9.11
CA ASN A 121 8.20 1.11 -10.00
C ASN A 121 8.57 0.24 -11.20
N SER A 122 9.79 0.36 -11.74
CA SER A 122 10.22 -0.50 -12.86
C SER A 122 10.31 -1.97 -12.50
N GLU A 123 10.62 -2.29 -11.24
CA GLU A 123 10.91 -3.65 -10.80
C GLU A 123 9.77 -4.30 -10.00
N CYS A 124 8.78 -3.53 -9.53
CA CYS A 124 7.83 -4.05 -8.54
C CYS A 124 6.95 -5.18 -9.05
N LEU A 125 6.61 -5.22 -10.35
CA LEU A 125 5.83 -6.31 -10.94
C LEU A 125 6.62 -7.60 -11.09
N GLU A 126 7.95 -7.53 -11.24
CA GLU A 126 8.83 -8.70 -11.29
C GLU A 126 8.88 -9.40 -9.92
N ALA A 127 8.84 -8.64 -8.82
CA ALA A 127 8.74 -9.23 -7.49
C ALA A 127 7.46 -10.05 -7.28
N PHE A 128 6.36 -9.74 -7.97
CA PHE A 128 5.18 -10.63 -8.00
C PHE A 128 5.47 -11.90 -8.79
N ASP A 129 6.13 -11.80 -9.95
CA ASP A 129 6.50 -12.96 -10.76
C ASP A 129 7.42 -13.92 -9.97
N MET A 130 8.35 -13.38 -9.17
CA MET A 130 9.20 -14.18 -8.26
C MET A 130 8.39 -14.94 -7.21
N LEU A 131 7.41 -14.29 -6.58
CA LEU A 131 6.54 -14.92 -5.58
C LEU A 131 5.70 -16.04 -6.21
N GLU A 132 5.10 -15.78 -7.36
CA GLU A 132 4.29 -16.75 -8.11
C GLU A 132 5.14 -17.96 -8.53
N ALA A 133 6.32 -17.71 -9.12
CA ALA A 133 7.26 -18.77 -9.52
C ALA A 133 7.79 -19.58 -8.32
N GLY A 134 7.90 -18.94 -7.16
CA GLY A 134 8.33 -19.55 -5.91
C GLY A 134 7.22 -20.29 -5.12
N GLY A 135 6.02 -20.44 -5.71
CA GLY A 135 4.95 -21.28 -5.18
C GLY A 135 3.81 -20.54 -4.48
N VAL A 136 3.74 -19.21 -4.56
CA VAL A 136 2.54 -18.47 -4.16
C VAL A 136 1.44 -18.72 -5.19
N ARG A 137 0.34 -19.34 -4.76
CA ARG A 137 -0.70 -19.85 -5.69
C ARG A 137 -1.66 -18.79 -6.24
N ALA A 138 -1.70 -17.60 -5.64
CA ALA A 138 -2.52 -16.51 -6.15
C ALA A 138 -1.74 -15.74 -7.22
N THR A 139 -2.38 -15.51 -8.37
CA THR A 139 -1.75 -14.85 -9.53
C THR A 139 -2.23 -13.43 -9.70
N SER A 140 -1.33 -12.57 -10.16
CA SER A 140 -1.67 -11.24 -10.67
C SER A 140 -2.25 -11.31 -12.08
N THR A 141 -3.31 -10.55 -12.34
CA THR A 141 -3.95 -10.49 -13.65
C THR A 141 -3.47 -9.27 -14.41
N ARG A 142 -2.94 -9.46 -15.62
CA ARG A 142 -2.57 -8.37 -16.52
C ARG A 142 -3.81 -7.73 -17.10
N ALA A 143 -4.00 -6.44 -16.87
CA ALA A 143 -5.04 -5.64 -17.48
C ALA A 143 -4.65 -4.16 -17.42
N PRO A 144 -5.01 -3.36 -18.44
CA PRO A 144 -4.84 -1.92 -18.38
C PRO A 144 -5.72 -1.30 -17.30
N ILE A 145 -5.35 -0.09 -16.85
CA ILE A 145 -6.25 0.75 -16.05
C ILE A 145 -7.00 1.68 -16.99
N THR A 146 -8.33 1.63 -16.93
CA THR A 146 -9.22 2.51 -17.68
C THR A 146 -9.56 3.73 -16.82
N ALA A 147 -8.90 4.86 -17.04
CA ALA A 147 -9.25 6.13 -16.40
C ALA A 147 -10.37 6.82 -17.19
N ALA A 148 -11.57 6.88 -16.62
CA ALA A 148 -12.76 7.40 -17.27
C ALA A 148 -13.14 8.79 -16.74
N PHE A 149 -13.57 9.66 -17.64
CA PHE A 149 -13.87 11.07 -17.36
C PHE A 149 -15.28 11.41 -17.82
N GLU A 150 -16.07 11.98 -16.91
CA GLU A 150 -17.41 12.50 -17.22
C GLU A 150 -17.33 13.60 -18.28
N LYS A 151 -16.31 14.46 -18.20
CA LYS A 151 -16.10 15.56 -19.15
C LYS A 151 -14.72 15.50 -19.76
N ALA A 152 -14.61 15.69 -21.08
CA ALA A 152 -13.33 15.71 -21.78
C ALA A 152 -12.39 16.81 -21.23
N GLU A 153 -12.95 17.90 -20.70
CA GLU A 153 -12.22 18.99 -20.03
C GLU A 153 -11.43 18.56 -18.78
N GLN A 154 -11.71 17.37 -18.23
CA GLN A 154 -11.00 16.82 -17.07
C GLN A 154 -9.71 16.07 -17.47
N LEU A 155 -9.56 15.67 -18.74
CA LEU A 155 -8.38 14.96 -19.24
C LEU A 155 -7.05 15.69 -19.02
N PRO A 156 -6.95 17.02 -19.24
CA PRO A 156 -5.67 17.72 -19.14
C PRO A 156 -5.02 17.61 -17.76
N ALA A 157 -5.80 17.46 -16.69
CA ALA A 157 -5.28 17.30 -15.34
C ALA A 157 -4.47 16.01 -15.19
N LEU A 158 -5.04 14.85 -15.55
CA LEU A 158 -4.34 13.58 -15.46
C LEU A 158 -3.20 13.47 -16.48
N ARG A 159 -3.36 14.06 -17.69
CA ARG A 159 -2.24 14.16 -18.66
C ARG A 159 -1.05 14.91 -18.07
N HIS A 160 -1.31 16.04 -17.40
CA HIS A 160 -0.26 16.81 -16.77
C HIS A 160 0.48 16.02 -15.68
N GLU A 161 -0.25 15.22 -14.88
CA GLU A 161 0.34 14.29 -13.91
C GLU A 161 1.23 13.25 -14.61
N PHE A 162 0.77 12.64 -15.70
CA PHE A 162 1.58 11.70 -16.49
C PHE A 162 2.84 12.36 -17.09
N ASP A 163 2.75 13.61 -17.54
CA ASP A 163 3.93 14.35 -18.04
C ASP A 163 4.93 14.68 -16.94
N LEU A 164 4.47 14.91 -15.71
CA LEU A 164 5.36 15.05 -14.54
C LEU A 164 6.06 13.73 -14.21
N ILE A 165 5.34 12.60 -14.26
CA ILE A 165 5.91 11.25 -14.04
C ILE A 165 6.97 10.92 -15.10
N ARG A 166 6.67 11.19 -16.38
CA ARG A 166 7.65 11.02 -17.48
C ARG A 166 8.90 11.87 -17.28
N ARG A 167 8.75 13.13 -16.86
CA ARG A 167 9.88 14.02 -16.54
C ARG A 167 10.71 13.56 -15.35
N ALA A 168 10.11 12.81 -14.42
CA ALA A 168 10.83 12.18 -13.33
C ALA A 168 11.61 10.92 -13.77
N GLY A 169 11.42 10.46 -15.02
CA GLY A 169 12.16 9.36 -15.62
C GLY A 169 11.38 8.04 -15.71
N GLN A 170 10.09 8.04 -15.38
CA GLN A 170 9.28 6.83 -15.47
C GLN A 170 8.53 6.74 -16.80
N GLU A 171 8.65 5.59 -17.46
CA GLU A 171 7.92 5.30 -18.68
C GLU A 171 6.44 5.02 -18.39
N LEU A 172 5.58 5.58 -19.24
CA LEU A 172 4.13 5.42 -19.16
C LEU A 172 3.56 5.24 -20.56
N ASP A 173 2.96 4.07 -20.78
CA ASP A 173 2.19 3.76 -21.98
C ASP A 173 0.71 4.10 -21.74
N VAL A 174 0.31 5.26 -22.28
CA VAL A 174 -1.02 5.83 -22.08
C VAL A 174 -1.60 6.22 -23.43
N THR A 175 -2.81 5.76 -23.70
CA THR A 175 -3.55 6.07 -24.91
C THR A 175 -4.87 6.76 -24.57
N GLU A 176 -5.25 7.77 -25.36
CA GLU A 176 -6.57 8.40 -25.29
C GLU A 176 -7.50 7.69 -26.26
N MET A 177 -8.73 7.43 -25.82
CA MET A 177 -9.73 6.76 -26.65
C MET A 177 -11.15 7.15 -26.26
N THR A 178 -12.10 6.81 -27.13
CA THR A 178 -13.53 6.98 -26.85
C THR A 178 -14.02 5.90 -25.87
N PRO A 179 -15.13 6.14 -25.16
CA PRO A 179 -15.75 5.12 -24.29
C PRO A 179 -16.09 3.83 -25.04
N ALA A 180 -16.56 3.94 -26.29
CA ALA A 180 -16.86 2.79 -27.13
C ALA A 180 -15.61 1.97 -27.47
N GLN A 181 -14.48 2.63 -27.74
CA GLN A 181 -13.19 1.97 -27.98
C GLN A 181 -12.61 1.31 -26.72
N ALA A 182 -12.91 1.84 -25.53
CA ALA A 182 -12.44 1.27 -24.27
C ALA A 182 -13.02 -0.14 -24.02
N GLY A 183 -14.21 -0.44 -24.55
CA GLY A 183 -14.83 -1.76 -24.45
C GLY A 183 -15.18 -2.18 -23.02
N VAL A 184 -15.48 -1.22 -22.15
CA VAL A 184 -15.83 -1.43 -20.74
C VAL A 184 -17.33 -1.24 -20.56
N PRO A 185 -18.13 -2.33 -20.43
CA PRO A 185 -19.60 -2.24 -20.35
C PRO A 185 -20.12 -1.43 -19.17
N GLN A 186 -19.32 -1.33 -18.10
CA GLN A 186 -19.70 -0.61 -16.89
C GLN A 186 -19.58 0.91 -17.05
N LEU A 187 -18.99 1.46 -18.11
CA LEU A 187 -18.94 2.92 -18.28
C LEU A 187 -20.30 3.45 -18.72
N SER A 188 -20.84 4.42 -17.99
CA SER A 188 -22.12 5.01 -18.35
C SER A 188 -22.04 5.92 -19.57
N SER A 189 -23.19 6.26 -20.13
CA SER A 189 -23.31 7.24 -21.22
C SER A 189 -22.87 8.66 -20.84
N GLN A 190 -22.57 8.93 -19.56
CA GLN A 190 -22.05 10.22 -19.11
C GLN A 190 -20.54 10.36 -19.31
N ILE A 191 -19.82 9.26 -19.56
CA ILE A 191 -18.38 9.31 -19.82
C ILE A 191 -18.14 9.85 -21.23
N GLU A 192 -17.43 10.97 -21.33
CA GLU A 192 -17.08 11.59 -22.62
C GLU A 192 -15.69 11.18 -23.11
N ALA A 193 -14.78 10.79 -22.20
CA ALA A 193 -13.40 10.46 -22.56
C ALA A 193 -12.74 9.43 -21.66
N VAL A 194 -11.76 8.73 -22.21
CA VAL A 194 -11.00 7.67 -21.52
C VAL A 194 -9.51 7.81 -21.80
N LEU A 195 -8.70 7.64 -20.75
CA LEU A 195 -7.27 7.34 -20.85
C LEU A 195 -7.04 5.89 -20.42
N ARG A 196 -6.35 5.11 -21.25
CA ARG A 196 -6.00 3.72 -20.97
C ARG A 196 -4.51 3.62 -20.70
N LEU A 197 -4.18 3.22 -19.47
CA LEU A 197 -2.81 3.00 -19.01
C LEU A 197 -2.47 1.51 -19.14
N GLU A 198 -1.55 1.18 -20.03
CA GLU A 198 -1.13 -0.20 -20.33
C GLU A 198 -0.07 -0.70 -19.34
N ASN A 199 0.31 -1.98 -19.45
CA ASN A 199 1.36 -2.61 -18.64
C ASN A 199 1.10 -2.60 -17.12
N GLN A 200 -0.18 -2.65 -16.73
CA GLN A 200 -0.61 -2.74 -15.33
C GLN A 200 -1.08 -4.16 -14.99
N ARG A 201 -1.20 -4.44 -13.69
CA ARG A 201 -1.83 -5.67 -13.19
C ARG A 201 -2.84 -5.34 -12.09
N TYR A 202 -3.64 -6.32 -11.71
CA TYR A 202 -4.45 -6.26 -10.50
C TYR A 202 -4.54 -7.63 -9.83
N VAL A 203 -4.97 -7.65 -8.57
CA VAL A 203 -5.18 -8.87 -7.76
C VAL A 203 -6.42 -8.70 -6.89
N ASP A 204 -7.00 -9.81 -6.43
CA ASP A 204 -7.74 -9.83 -5.17
C ASP A 204 -6.71 -9.69 -4.02
N PRO A 205 -6.69 -8.59 -3.25
CA PRO A 205 -5.68 -8.40 -2.22
C PRO A 205 -5.78 -9.41 -1.08
N GLY A 206 -7.01 -9.76 -0.69
CA GLY A 206 -7.26 -10.67 0.42
C GLY A 206 -6.88 -12.11 0.06
N GLU A 207 -7.15 -12.53 -1.18
CA GLU A 207 -6.69 -13.82 -1.70
C GLU A 207 -5.17 -13.86 -1.83
N PHE A 208 -4.57 -12.85 -2.47
CA PHE A 208 -3.12 -12.81 -2.70
C PHE A 208 -2.31 -12.89 -1.40
N VAL A 209 -2.68 -12.09 -0.40
CA VAL A 209 -1.95 -12.05 0.88
C VAL A 209 -2.16 -13.34 1.69
N ARG A 210 -3.34 -13.98 1.60
CA ARG A 210 -3.57 -15.28 2.23
C ARG A 210 -2.81 -16.40 1.53
N ALA A 211 -2.71 -16.40 0.20
CA ALA A 211 -1.89 -17.34 -0.54
C ALA A 211 -0.40 -17.17 -0.23
N LEU A 212 0.06 -15.93 -0.08
CA LEU A 212 1.42 -15.62 0.36
C LEU A 212 1.70 -16.16 1.77
N ALA A 213 0.78 -15.94 2.72
CA ALA A 213 0.87 -16.51 4.07
C ALA A 213 0.91 -18.04 4.06
N ALA A 214 0.04 -18.69 3.28
CA ALA A 214 0.05 -20.14 3.12
C ALA A 214 1.39 -20.64 2.58
N SER A 215 1.96 -19.96 1.58
CA SER A 215 3.29 -20.28 1.05
C SER A 215 4.38 -20.15 2.12
N VAL A 216 4.38 -19.08 2.92
CA VAL A 216 5.31 -18.93 4.05
C VAL A 216 5.23 -20.11 5.02
N THR A 217 4.02 -20.55 5.36
CA THR A 217 3.80 -21.69 6.27
C THR A 217 4.19 -23.03 5.66
N GLU A 218 3.84 -23.29 4.40
CA GLU A 218 4.23 -24.51 3.67
C GLU A 218 5.75 -24.65 3.56
N ARG A 219 6.47 -23.53 3.54
CA ARG A 219 7.94 -23.46 3.54
C ARG A 219 8.56 -23.52 4.94
N GLY A 220 7.78 -23.84 5.98
CA GLY A 220 8.23 -24.04 7.36
C GLY A 220 8.25 -22.78 8.23
N GLY A 221 7.73 -21.66 7.75
CA GLY A 221 7.55 -20.45 8.54
C GLY A 221 6.37 -20.56 9.51
N GLU A 222 6.46 -19.89 10.65
CA GLU A 222 5.36 -19.84 11.62
C GLU A 222 4.61 -18.51 11.50
N ILE A 223 3.28 -18.55 11.56
CA ILE A 223 2.44 -17.34 11.64
C ILE A 223 1.63 -17.40 12.93
N ARG A 224 1.80 -16.40 13.79
CA ARG A 224 1.16 -16.31 15.10
C ARG A 224 0.27 -15.08 15.16
N THR A 225 -1.03 -15.32 15.21
CA THR A 225 -2.05 -14.28 15.35
C THR A 225 -2.39 -14.04 16.83
N GLY A 226 -3.11 -12.97 17.14
CA GLY A 226 -3.38 -12.57 18.53
C GLY A 226 -2.14 -12.04 19.30
N PHE A 227 -1.02 -11.84 18.61
CA PHE A 227 0.22 -11.30 19.20
C PHE A 227 0.29 -9.79 18.96
N THR A 228 -0.17 -9.00 19.94
CA THR A 228 -0.04 -7.54 19.88
C THR A 228 1.33 -7.12 20.38
N ALA A 229 2.28 -6.86 19.48
CA ALA A 229 3.60 -6.36 19.84
C ALA A 229 3.51 -4.94 20.46
N GLU A 230 4.18 -4.74 21.60
CA GLU A 230 4.24 -3.45 22.31
C GLU A 230 5.66 -2.92 22.52
N GLY A 231 6.67 -3.78 22.39
CA GLY A 231 8.06 -3.40 22.57
C GLY A 231 9.02 -4.33 21.85
N ILE A 232 10.15 -3.77 21.44
CA ILE A 232 11.24 -4.47 20.78
C ILE A 232 12.53 -4.01 21.44
N ASP A 233 13.31 -4.95 21.93
CA ASP A 233 14.59 -4.69 22.59
C ASP A 233 15.66 -5.64 22.06
N ARG A 234 16.92 -5.29 22.30
CA ARG A 234 18.06 -6.16 22.02
C ARG A 234 18.72 -6.57 23.33
N SER A 235 18.94 -7.86 23.53
CA SER A 235 19.63 -8.41 24.70
C SER A 235 20.46 -9.63 24.30
N ALA A 236 21.68 -9.73 24.83
CA ALA A 236 22.60 -10.84 24.57
C ALA A 236 22.76 -11.20 23.08
N GLY A 237 22.84 -10.18 22.21
CA GLY A 237 23.01 -10.36 20.77
C GLY A 237 21.74 -10.75 19.99
N ARG A 238 20.60 -10.92 20.67
CA ARG A 238 19.30 -11.25 20.05
C ARG A 238 18.30 -10.12 20.18
N VAL A 239 17.35 -10.06 19.25
CA VAL A 239 16.18 -9.20 19.34
C VAL A 239 15.08 -9.94 20.11
N ILE A 240 14.34 -9.20 20.94
CA ILE A 240 13.21 -9.70 21.73
C ILE A 240 12.00 -8.82 21.43
N VAL A 241 10.95 -9.41 20.88
CA VAL A 241 9.64 -8.76 20.69
C VAL A 241 8.74 -9.18 21.85
N ARG A 242 8.16 -8.20 22.54
CA ARG A 242 7.21 -8.42 23.64
C ARG A 242 5.78 -8.13 23.22
N SER A 243 4.85 -9.01 23.59
CA SER A 243 3.42 -8.76 23.42
C SER A 243 2.81 -8.01 24.62
N SER A 244 1.60 -7.49 24.42
CA SER A 244 0.76 -6.91 25.46
C SER A 244 0.36 -7.87 26.59
N THR A 245 0.48 -9.18 26.36
CA THR A 245 0.19 -10.22 27.37
C THR A 245 1.43 -10.66 28.14
N GLY A 246 2.59 -10.07 27.85
CA GLY A 246 3.88 -10.40 28.48
C GLY A 246 4.64 -11.52 27.78
N GLU A 247 4.06 -12.15 26.76
CA GLU A 247 4.76 -13.14 25.94
C GLU A 247 5.97 -12.52 25.22
N ARG A 248 7.02 -13.31 25.02
CA ARG A 248 8.27 -12.90 24.37
C ARG A 248 8.64 -13.85 23.24
N VAL A 249 9.00 -13.29 22.10
CA VAL A 249 9.57 -14.02 20.96
C VAL A 249 10.96 -13.46 20.69
N SER A 250 11.96 -14.33 20.54
CA SER A 250 13.35 -13.91 20.33
C SER A 250 13.93 -14.46 19.04
N ALA A 251 14.56 -13.59 18.27
CA ALA A 251 15.20 -13.91 17.00
C ALA A 251 16.56 -13.19 16.87
N GLU A 252 17.36 -13.53 15.88
CA GLU A 252 18.62 -12.82 15.60
C GLU A 252 18.36 -11.48 14.90
N ALA A 253 17.31 -11.43 14.07
CA ALA A 253 16.82 -10.22 13.43
C ALA A 253 15.32 -10.01 13.66
N ALA A 254 14.85 -8.76 13.54
CA ALA A 254 13.43 -8.44 13.51
C ALA A 254 13.10 -7.45 12.40
N VAL A 255 11.94 -7.61 11.78
CA VAL A 255 11.38 -6.65 10.81
C VAL A 255 10.09 -6.08 11.36
N VAL A 256 10.00 -4.76 11.47
CA VAL A 256 8.80 -4.06 11.93
C VAL A 256 8.01 -3.55 10.74
N SER A 257 6.90 -4.22 10.44
CA SER A 257 6.00 -3.95 9.30
C SER A 257 4.55 -3.70 9.73
N ALA A 258 4.37 -3.05 10.88
CA ALA A 258 3.08 -2.87 11.55
C ALA A 258 2.15 -1.80 10.93
N GLY A 259 2.24 -1.53 9.62
CA GLY A 259 1.36 -0.62 8.90
C GLY A 259 1.18 0.74 9.58
N ALA A 260 -0.07 1.18 9.78
CA ALA A 260 -0.37 2.47 10.40
C ALA A 260 -0.01 2.56 11.90
N TRP A 261 0.29 1.43 12.54
CA TRP A 261 0.76 1.36 13.92
C TRP A 261 2.29 1.43 14.03
N LEU A 262 3.01 1.51 12.90
CA LEU A 262 4.48 1.45 12.84
C LEU A 262 5.16 2.41 13.82
N SER A 263 4.73 3.68 13.90
CA SER A 263 5.36 4.67 14.78
C SER A 263 5.30 4.32 16.27
N ARG A 264 4.37 3.47 16.71
CA ARG A 264 4.31 3.01 18.12
C ARG A 264 5.52 2.15 18.47
N LEU A 265 5.95 1.29 17.55
CA LEU A 265 7.08 0.37 17.73
C LEU A 265 8.41 0.96 17.25
N ALA A 266 8.37 1.77 16.19
CA ALA A 266 9.59 2.24 15.51
C ALA A 266 10.24 3.46 16.19
N LYS A 267 9.47 4.28 16.93
CA LYS A 267 10.01 5.49 17.56
C LYS A 267 11.11 5.20 18.60
N PRO A 268 10.96 4.22 19.52
CA PRO A 268 12.05 3.81 20.41
C PRO A 268 13.29 3.28 19.66
N LEU A 269 13.10 2.79 18.44
CA LEU A 269 14.17 2.26 17.57
C LEU A 269 14.87 3.35 16.74
N GLY A 270 14.58 4.63 16.99
CA GLY A 270 15.22 5.77 16.33
C GLY A 270 14.45 6.35 15.13
N VAL A 271 13.34 5.73 14.71
CA VAL A 271 12.54 6.21 13.57
C VAL A 271 11.68 7.39 14.02
N ARG A 272 12.10 8.60 13.64
CA ARG A 272 11.41 9.85 14.03
C ARG A 272 10.31 10.25 13.07
N THR A 273 10.36 9.78 11.83
CA THR A 273 9.34 10.07 10.82
C THR A 273 8.00 9.46 11.25
N ARG A 274 6.99 10.32 11.39
CA ARG A 274 5.66 9.92 11.81
C ARG A 274 4.91 9.26 10.67
N VAL A 275 4.36 8.08 10.94
CA VAL A 275 3.36 7.43 10.09
C VAL A 275 1.98 7.80 10.61
N GLN A 276 1.20 8.47 9.78
CA GLN A 276 -0.17 8.88 10.07
C GLN A 276 -1.15 7.95 9.35
N ALA A 277 -2.22 7.57 10.03
CA ALA A 277 -3.31 6.82 9.41
C ALA A 277 -4.11 7.74 8.46
N GLY A 278 -4.02 7.48 7.16
CA GLY A 278 -4.96 7.95 6.15
C GLY A 278 -5.98 6.85 5.88
N ARG A 279 -7.13 6.88 6.55
CA ARG A 279 -8.12 5.80 6.48
C ARG A 279 -8.86 5.86 5.16
N GLY A 280 -8.83 4.76 4.42
CA GLY A 280 -9.58 4.61 3.17
C GLY A 280 -10.73 3.64 3.34
N TYR A 281 -11.74 3.78 2.47
CA TYR A 281 -12.94 2.96 2.48
C TYR A 281 -12.96 2.08 1.25
N SER A 282 -13.46 0.86 1.39
CA SER A 282 -13.78 -0.01 0.27
C SER A 282 -14.95 -0.92 0.58
N PHE A 283 -15.60 -1.40 -0.48
CA PHE A 283 -16.71 -2.33 -0.43
C PHE A 283 -16.82 -3.04 -1.79
N THR A 284 -17.51 -4.17 -1.81
CA THR A 284 -17.71 -4.95 -3.03
C THR A 284 -19.16 -4.81 -3.50
N VAL A 285 -19.37 -4.64 -4.80
CA VAL A 285 -20.70 -4.59 -5.43
C VAL A 285 -20.80 -5.62 -6.56
N PRO A 286 -21.93 -6.34 -6.70
CA PRO A 286 -22.18 -7.17 -7.87
C PRO A 286 -22.29 -6.35 -9.15
N THR A 287 -21.93 -6.96 -10.27
CA THR A 287 -22.05 -6.37 -11.61
C THR A 287 -22.84 -7.29 -12.55
N GLU A 288 -23.66 -6.72 -13.43
CA GLU A 288 -24.46 -7.48 -14.40
C GLU A 288 -23.60 -8.19 -15.45
N HIS A 289 -22.47 -7.57 -15.80
CA HIS A 289 -21.49 -8.11 -16.73
C HIS A 289 -20.12 -8.24 -16.04
N PRO A 290 -19.27 -9.18 -16.49
CA PRO A 290 -17.87 -9.23 -16.07
C PRO A 290 -17.17 -7.89 -16.31
N VAL A 291 -16.31 -7.49 -15.38
CA VAL A 291 -15.52 -6.26 -15.48
C VAL A 291 -14.19 -6.63 -16.16
N PRO A 292 -13.86 -6.09 -17.34
CA PRO A 292 -12.71 -6.54 -18.13
C PRO A 292 -11.36 -6.16 -17.51
N GLY A 293 -11.34 -5.16 -16.64
CA GLY A 293 -10.14 -4.69 -15.96
C GLY A 293 -10.43 -3.53 -15.00
N PRO A 294 -9.40 -3.02 -14.31
CA PRO A 294 -9.54 -1.88 -13.41
C PRO A 294 -10.10 -0.61 -14.08
N ILE A 295 -10.97 0.09 -13.36
CA ILE A 295 -11.56 1.38 -13.75
C ILE A 295 -11.22 2.43 -12.70
N TYR A 296 -10.54 3.49 -13.11
CA TYR A 296 -10.27 4.64 -12.28
C TYR A 296 -11.20 5.79 -12.66
N LEU A 297 -11.82 6.43 -11.67
CA LEU A 297 -12.66 7.62 -11.82
C LEU A 297 -11.93 8.81 -11.17
N PRO A 298 -11.05 9.53 -11.91
CA PRO A 298 -10.12 10.48 -11.31
C PRO A 298 -10.81 11.68 -10.67
N ALA A 299 -11.87 12.18 -11.32
CA ALA A 299 -12.62 13.35 -10.87
C ALA A 299 -13.22 13.18 -9.47
N VAL A 300 -13.61 11.95 -9.12
CA VAL A 300 -14.21 11.59 -7.83
C VAL A 300 -13.26 10.79 -6.93
N ARG A 301 -12.03 10.51 -7.41
CA ARG A 301 -10.98 9.74 -6.72
C ARG A 301 -11.45 8.37 -6.24
N VAL A 302 -12.15 7.65 -7.12
CA VAL A 302 -12.63 6.28 -6.87
C VAL A 302 -11.90 5.30 -7.78
N ALA A 303 -11.33 4.26 -7.19
CA ALA A 303 -10.73 3.13 -7.88
C ALA A 303 -11.68 1.94 -7.83
N CYS A 304 -11.85 1.26 -8.96
CA CYS A 304 -12.71 0.10 -9.07
C CYS A 304 -11.94 -1.05 -9.72
N THR A 305 -12.00 -2.24 -9.14
CA THR A 305 -11.23 -3.40 -9.62
C THR A 305 -12.14 -4.61 -9.72
N PRO A 306 -12.00 -5.46 -10.75
CA PRO A 306 -12.67 -6.76 -10.76
C PRO A 306 -12.34 -7.54 -9.48
N TYR A 307 -13.36 -8.05 -8.80
CA TYR A 307 -13.20 -8.70 -7.49
C TYR A 307 -14.28 -9.74 -7.26
N GLN A 308 -13.89 -11.02 -7.17
CA GLN A 308 -14.78 -12.15 -6.83
C GLN A 308 -16.09 -12.18 -7.65
N GLY A 309 -16.00 -11.93 -8.96
CA GLY A 309 -17.16 -11.89 -9.85
C GLY A 309 -17.97 -10.59 -9.81
N GLY A 310 -17.60 -9.62 -8.96
CA GLY A 310 -18.14 -8.27 -8.93
C GLY A 310 -17.05 -7.21 -9.07
N LEU A 311 -17.26 -6.07 -8.42
CA LEU A 311 -16.38 -4.90 -8.46
C LEU A 311 -16.05 -4.44 -7.04
N ARG A 312 -14.76 -4.45 -6.68
CA ARG A 312 -14.27 -3.80 -5.46
C ARG A 312 -14.16 -2.31 -5.75
N VAL A 313 -14.95 -1.51 -5.04
CA VAL A 313 -14.92 -0.05 -5.10
C VAL A 313 -14.15 0.46 -3.90
N ALA A 314 -13.14 1.29 -4.14
CA ALA A 314 -12.31 1.88 -3.10
C ALA A 314 -12.13 3.37 -3.34
N GLY A 315 -12.25 4.17 -2.28
CA GLY A 315 -12.18 5.61 -2.43
C GLY A 315 -12.08 6.32 -1.11
N THR A 316 -11.99 7.64 -1.22
CA THR A 316 -11.87 8.57 -0.10
C THR A 316 -10.66 8.34 0.81
N MET A 317 -10.37 9.34 1.63
CA MET A 317 -9.36 9.27 2.67
C MET A 317 -9.73 10.19 3.83
N GLU A 318 -9.46 9.78 5.06
CA GLU A 318 -9.57 10.64 6.22
C GLU A 318 -8.40 10.48 7.21
N PHE A 319 -8.00 11.58 7.86
CA PHE A 319 -6.94 11.55 8.87
C PHE A 319 -7.53 11.42 10.28
N ARG A 320 -7.90 10.19 10.67
CA ARG A 320 -8.36 9.85 12.03
C ARG A 320 -7.44 8.82 12.70
N SER A 321 -7.76 8.43 13.94
CA SER A 321 -7.07 7.32 14.61
C SER A 321 -7.14 6.05 13.76
N ALA A 322 -6.07 5.26 13.76
CA ALA A 322 -5.99 4.01 13.00
C ALA A 322 -7.12 3.03 13.37
N ASP A 323 -7.54 3.04 14.63
CA ASP A 323 -8.55 2.16 15.22
C ASP A 323 -9.93 2.84 15.32
N ALA A 324 -10.17 3.97 14.63
CA ALA A 324 -11.49 4.61 14.64
C ALA A 324 -12.56 3.72 13.98
N ALA A 325 -13.84 3.91 14.34
CA ALA A 325 -14.95 3.17 13.75
C ALA A 325 -15.23 3.56 12.29
N LEU A 326 -15.92 2.69 11.56
CA LEU A 326 -16.41 2.95 10.21
C LEU A 326 -17.46 4.06 10.22
N ASP A 327 -17.33 4.98 9.27
CA ASP A 327 -18.30 6.03 9.00
C ASP A 327 -19.09 5.69 7.72
N ARG A 328 -20.37 5.33 7.87
CA ARG A 328 -21.21 4.91 6.74
C ARG A 328 -21.46 6.04 5.75
N ASP A 329 -21.46 7.30 6.20
CA ASP A 329 -21.69 8.44 5.33
C ASP A 329 -20.57 8.58 4.27
N ARG A 330 -19.36 8.09 4.58
CA ARG A 330 -18.23 8.03 3.64
C ARG A 330 -18.46 7.04 2.52
N ILE A 331 -19.04 5.87 2.84
CA ILE A 331 -19.43 4.87 1.85
C ILE A 331 -20.52 5.44 0.95
N GLU A 332 -21.55 6.06 1.54
CA GLU A 332 -22.62 6.70 0.78
C GLU A 332 -22.10 7.85 -0.12
N ALA A 333 -21.08 8.59 0.33
CA ALA A 333 -20.44 9.61 -0.50
C ALA A 333 -19.75 9.00 -1.73
N ILE A 334 -19.06 7.86 -1.59
CA ILE A 334 -18.47 7.12 -2.72
C ILE A 334 -19.56 6.63 -3.66
N VAL A 335 -20.61 6.01 -3.14
CA VAL A 335 -21.74 5.51 -3.96
C VAL A 335 -22.38 6.65 -4.74
N ARG A 336 -22.65 7.79 -4.10
CA ARG A 336 -23.27 8.96 -4.73
C ARG A 336 -22.44 9.54 -5.86
N SER A 337 -21.12 9.56 -5.72
CA SER A 337 -20.21 10.13 -6.72
C SER A 337 -19.88 9.17 -7.87
N ALA A 338 -19.80 7.86 -7.59
CA ALA A 338 -19.48 6.85 -8.60
C ALA A 338 -20.70 6.37 -9.39
N ARG A 339 -21.89 6.32 -8.76
CA ARG A 339 -23.12 5.78 -9.37
C ARG A 339 -23.49 6.41 -10.73
N PRO A 340 -23.40 7.74 -10.94
CA PRO A 340 -23.73 8.33 -12.25
C PRO A 340 -22.77 7.93 -13.38
N LEU A 341 -21.57 7.47 -13.03
CA LEU A 341 -20.47 7.20 -13.94
C LEU A 341 -20.39 5.72 -14.36
N LEU A 342 -21.13 4.84 -13.66
CA LEU A 342 -21.08 3.41 -13.89
C LEU A 342 -22.47 2.76 -14.05
N ASP A 343 -22.63 1.98 -15.13
CA ASP A 343 -23.83 1.20 -15.44
C ASP A 343 -23.68 -0.28 -15.04
N GLY A 344 -24.80 -0.96 -14.81
CA GLY A 344 -24.83 -2.39 -14.48
C GLY A 344 -24.18 -2.74 -13.13
N VAL A 345 -24.11 -1.79 -12.20
CA VAL A 345 -23.55 -1.95 -10.85
C VAL A 345 -24.65 -1.94 -9.79
N SER A 346 -24.75 -3.02 -9.01
CA SER A 346 -25.79 -3.20 -7.99
C SER A 346 -25.38 -2.57 -6.65
N TRP A 347 -25.39 -1.24 -6.58
CA TRP A 347 -24.94 -0.47 -5.41
C TRP A 347 -25.67 -0.82 -4.10
N GLN A 348 -26.93 -1.29 -4.17
CA GLN A 348 -27.72 -1.64 -2.99
C GLN A 348 -27.35 -3.01 -2.41
N ASP A 349 -26.79 -3.90 -3.23
CA ASP A 349 -26.35 -5.25 -2.83
C ASP A 349 -24.87 -5.28 -2.46
N ARG A 350 -24.34 -4.13 -2.01
CA ARG A 350 -22.96 -4.01 -1.56
C ARG A 350 -22.73 -4.83 -0.29
N HIS A 351 -21.54 -5.41 -0.20
CA HIS A 351 -21.07 -6.16 0.95
C HIS A 351 -19.60 -5.82 1.20
N ASP A 352 -18.99 -6.43 2.22
CA ASP A 352 -17.58 -6.19 2.57
C ASP A 352 -17.26 -4.71 2.84
N GLU A 353 -18.23 -3.97 3.38
CA GLU A 353 -18.05 -2.57 3.79
C GLU A 353 -16.94 -2.47 4.83
N TRP A 354 -15.87 -1.77 4.44
CA TRP A 354 -14.64 -1.76 5.21
C TRP A 354 -13.99 -0.40 5.20
N VAL A 355 -13.26 -0.16 6.29
CA VAL A 355 -12.38 0.98 6.44
C VAL A 355 -11.08 0.49 7.07
N GLY A 356 -9.97 1.06 6.62
CA GLY A 356 -8.72 0.79 7.31
C GLY A 356 -7.62 1.79 7.04
N PRO A 357 -6.61 1.80 7.93
CA PRO A 357 -5.64 2.89 7.97
C PRO A 357 -4.46 2.61 7.03
N ARG A 358 -4.33 3.44 5.99
CA ARG A 358 -3.14 3.44 5.13
C ARG A 358 -1.99 4.13 5.88
N PRO A 359 -0.76 3.58 5.86
CA PRO A 359 0.37 4.14 6.59
C PRO A 359 1.02 5.28 5.78
N VAL A 360 0.60 6.52 6.04
CA VAL A 360 1.06 7.69 5.27
C VAL A 360 2.24 8.37 5.98
N THR A 361 3.35 8.56 5.27
CA THR A 361 4.47 9.41 5.69
C THR A 361 4.30 10.84 5.16
N PRO A 362 4.84 11.85 5.84
CA PRO A 362 4.65 13.25 5.45
C PRO A 362 5.38 13.62 4.14
N ASP A 363 6.43 12.89 3.77
CA ASP A 363 7.19 13.09 2.52
C ASP A 363 6.73 12.17 1.37
N GLY A 364 5.78 11.27 1.65
CA GLY A 364 5.23 10.32 0.69
C GLY A 364 6.13 9.13 0.38
N LEU A 365 7.28 9.00 1.05
CA LEU A 365 8.23 7.91 0.85
C LEU A 365 8.09 6.85 1.95
N PRO A 366 8.13 5.54 1.63
CA PRO A 366 8.18 4.51 2.66
C PRO A 366 9.44 4.61 3.53
N LEU A 367 9.40 3.91 4.67
CA LEU A 367 10.47 3.74 5.65
C LEU A 367 10.97 2.30 5.51
N ILE A 368 12.14 2.10 4.90
CA ILE A 368 12.68 0.78 4.56
C ILE A 368 14.16 0.72 4.90
N GLY A 369 14.56 -0.19 5.80
CA GLY A 369 15.96 -0.43 6.12
C GLY A 369 16.24 -0.64 7.60
N ALA A 370 17.51 -0.54 8.00
CA ALA A 370 17.95 -0.76 9.38
C ALA A 370 17.51 0.39 10.31
N SER A 371 17.20 0.06 11.56
CA SER A 371 16.94 1.03 12.63
C SER A 371 18.23 1.35 13.42
N ASN A 372 18.15 2.23 14.43
CA ASN A 372 19.27 2.46 15.35
C ASN A 372 19.55 1.27 16.27
N THR A 373 18.66 0.28 16.33
CA THR A 373 18.86 -0.94 17.11
C THR A 373 19.42 -2.03 16.20
N PRO A 374 20.64 -2.56 16.47
CA PRO A 374 21.24 -3.58 15.62
C PRO A 374 20.36 -4.84 15.48
N GLY A 375 20.24 -5.33 14.25
CA GLY A 375 19.38 -6.48 13.92
C GLY A 375 17.89 -6.14 13.84
N VAL A 376 17.48 -4.87 14.00
CA VAL A 376 16.07 -4.46 13.83
C VAL A 376 15.92 -3.60 12.59
N PHE A 377 15.00 -4.00 11.71
CA PHE A 377 14.72 -3.40 10.42
C PHE A 377 13.27 -2.91 10.36
N ILE A 378 13.00 -1.95 9.49
CA ILE A 378 11.74 -1.25 9.34
C ILE A 378 11.25 -1.44 7.91
N ALA A 379 9.97 -1.73 7.74
CA ALA A 379 9.31 -1.81 6.43
C ALA A 379 7.87 -1.31 6.53
N GLY A 380 7.63 -0.03 6.23
CA GLY A 380 6.26 0.50 6.21
C GLY A 380 6.17 1.91 5.65
N GLY A 381 5.05 2.60 5.87
CA GLY A 381 4.88 3.97 5.36
C GLY A 381 4.56 4.06 3.86
N HIS A 382 4.18 2.96 3.21
CA HIS A 382 3.92 2.88 1.77
C HIS A 382 2.68 3.65 1.27
N GLY A 383 1.94 4.34 2.14
CA GLY A 383 0.73 5.06 1.76
C GLY A 383 -0.29 4.13 1.10
N MET A 384 -0.69 4.46 -0.14
CA MET A 384 -1.64 3.67 -0.94
C MET A 384 -1.00 2.48 -1.67
N TRP A 385 0.35 2.45 -1.75
CA TRP A 385 1.11 1.58 -2.65
C TRP A 385 1.71 0.36 -1.97
N GLY A 386 1.26 0.04 -0.75
CA GLY A 386 1.77 -1.11 0.01
C GLY A 386 1.58 -2.44 -0.71
N LEU A 387 0.49 -2.61 -1.48
CA LEU A 387 0.27 -3.82 -2.27
C LEU A 387 1.24 -3.86 -3.46
N THR A 388 1.26 -2.82 -4.30
CA THR A 388 2.17 -2.71 -5.46
C THR A 388 3.65 -2.85 -5.09
N LEU A 389 4.10 -2.20 -4.02
CA LEU A 389 5.53 -2.12 -3.65
C LEU A 389 5.94 -3.12 -2.57
N GLY A 390 4.98 -3.83 -1.97
CA GLY A 390 5.21 -4.74 -0.84
C GLY A 390 6.17 -5.88 -1.19
N PRO A 391 5.93 -6.64 -2.28
CA PRO A 391 6.83 -7.70 -2.73
C PRO A 391 8.27 -7.22 -2.93
N LEU A 392 8.48 -6.14 -3.70
CA LEU A 392 9.82 -5.60 -3.94
C LEU A 392 10.48 -5.07 -2.66
N THR A 393 9.70 -4.43 -1.77
CA THR A 393 10.20 -4.03 -0.44
C THR A 393 10.71 -5.25 0.33
N GLY A 394 9.96 -6.36 0.30
CA GLY A 394 10.34 -7.61 0.96
C GLY A 394 11.63 -8.19 0.38
N HIS A 395 11.74 -8.22 -0.94
CA HIS A 395 12.90 -8.72 -1.66
C HIS A 395 14.18 -7.94 -1.29
N LEU A 396 14.16 -6.61 -1.50
CA LEU A 396 15.31 -5.76 -1.26
C LEU A 396 15.70 -5.70 0.22
N LEU A 397 14.72 -5.78 1.13
CA LEU A 397 15.02 -5.80 2.56
C LEU A 397 15.62 -7.14 2.99
N ALA A 398 15.17 -8.26 2.43
CA ALA A 398 15.79 -9.57 2.66
C ALA A 398 17.24 -9.58 2.14
N GLU A 399 17.50 -9.00 0.96
CA GLU A 399 18.86 -8.80 0.43
C GLU A 399 19.73 -7.96 1.39
N GLN A 400 19.19 -6.86 1.92
CA GLN A 400 19.89 -6.04 2.91
C GLN A 400 20.21 -6.84 4.19
N ILE A 401 19.26 -7.64 4.68
CA ILE A 401 19.43 -8.46 5.89
C ILE A 401 20.49 -9.55 5.66
N GLY A 402 20.46 -10.21 4.50
CA GLY A 402 21.39 -11.28 4.18
C GLY A 402 22.82 -10.78 3.88
N SER A 403 22.95 -9.64 3.20
CA SER A 403 24.26 -9.09 2.81
C SER A 403 24.86 -8.12 3.82
N GLY A 404 24.05 -7.61 4.76
CA GLY A 404 24.40 -6.52 5.67
C GLY A 404 24.54 -5.15 5.00
N LYS A 405 24.28 -5.02 3.69
CA LYS A 405 24.45 -3.78 2.93
C LYS A 405 23.13 -3.39 2.25
N PRO A 406 22.65 -2.13 2.42
CA PRO A 406 21.42 -1.71 1.75
C PRO A 406 21.64 -1.61 0.22
N PRO A 407 20.75 -2.22 -0.59
CA PRO A 407 20.71 -1.97 -2.03
C PRO A 407 20.60 -0.48 -2.35
N ALA A 408 21.16 -0.06 -3.48
CA ALA A 408 21.14 1.36 -3.87
C ALA A 408 19.71 1.92 -3.96
N ALA A 409 18.77 1.10 -4.42
CA ALA A 409 17.35 1.44 -4.51
C ALA A 409 16.72 1.76 -3.14
N LEU A 410 17.23 1.22 -2.03
CA LEU A 410 16.68 1.47 -0.69
C LEU A 410 17.18 2.77 -0.04
N ARG A 411 18.27 3.38 -0.54
CA ARG A 411 18.88 4.58 0.07
C ARG A 411 17.92 5.75 0.27
N PRO A 412 17.04 6.10 -0.69
CA PRO A 412 16.09 7.20 -0.51
C PRO A 412 15.02 6.93 0.57
N PHE A 413 14.85 5.66 0.97
CA PHE A 413 13.80 5.20 1.86
C PHE A 413 14.29 4.92 3.29
N ASP A 414 15.53 5.31 3.62
CA ASP A 414 16.14 5.13 4.94
C ASP A 414 15.15 5.54 6.06
N PRO A 415 14.83 4.65 7.01
CA PRO A 415 13.88 4.94 8.07
C PRO A 415 14.40 5.97 9.09
N LEU A 416 15.69 6.29 9.09
CA LEU A 416 16.34 7.24 10.01
C LEU A 416 16.52 8.66 9.42
N ARG A 417 16.06 8.90 8.19
CA ARG A 417 16.17 10.19 7.48
C ARG A 417 15.49 11.37 8.17
#